data_AF-A0A728DQG6-F1
#
_entry.id   AF-A0A728DQG6-F1
#
_cell.length_a   1.000
_cell.length_b   1.000
_cell.length_c   1.000
_cell.angle_alpha   90.00
_cell.angle_beta   90.00
_cell.angle_gamma   90.00
#
_symmetry.space_group_name_H-M   'P 1'
#
loop_
_entity.id
_entity.type
_entity.pdbx_description
1 polymer ?
#
loop_
_entity_poly.entity_id
_entity_poly.type
_entity_poly.pdbx_seq_one_letter_code
_entity_poly.pdbx_strand_id
1 'polypeptide(L)'
;NRKIIDEIKDNSQWVCDICEIKFLDKYGKNYIEAHHKIPIHTFTDEHRILKTDFALLCPNCHKAVHIYLREENLQYEEAKIKIRNILKR
;
A
#
# COMPACT_ATOMS: atom_id res chain seq x y z
N ASN A 1 -10.90 11.07 -0.24
CA ASN A 1 -9.45 10.74 -0.23
C ASN A 1 -8.68 11.04 -1.50
N ARG A 2 -9.32 11.33 -2.65
CA ARG A 2 -8.62 11.52 -3.93
C ARG A 2 -7.49 12.57 -3.90
N LYS A 3 -7.76 13.80 -3.44
CA LYS A 3 -6.74 14.87 -3.34
C LYS A 3 -5.49 14.47 -2.53
N ILE A 4 -5.71 13.85 -1.36
CA ILE A 4 -4.61 13.39 -0.49
C ILE A 4 -3.80 12.31 -1.19
N ILE A 5 -4.48 11.36 -1.87
CA ILE A 5 -3.81 10.30 -2.62
C ILE A 5 -2.97 10.86 -3.77
N ASP A 6 -3.51 11.81 -4.54
CA ASP A 6 -2.78 12.45 -5.64
C ASP A 6 -1.54 13.18 -5.11
N GLU A 7 -1.69 13.95 -4.02
CA GLU A 7 -0.57 14.64 -3.37
C GLU A 7 0.49 13.68 -2.81
N ILE A 8 0.10 12.54 -2.26
CA ILE A 8 1.05 11.51 -1.81
C ILE A 8 1.83 10.96 -3.00
N LYS A 9 1.15 10.62 -4.10
CA LYS A 9 1.78 10.03 -5.29
C LYS A 9 2.78 11.00 -5.90
N ASP A 10 2.40 12.26 -6.07
CA ASP A 10 3.24 13.30 -6.66
C ASP A 10 4.50 13.60 -5.82
N ASN A 11 4.42 13.42 -4.50
CA ASN A 11 5.57 13.59 -3.59
C ASN A 11 6.29 12.28 -3.25
N SER A 12 5.98 11.18 -3.94
CA SER A 12 6.60 9.86 -3.71
C SER A 12 7.58 9.50 -4.83
N GLN A 13 8.39 8.47 -4.58
CA GLN A 13 9.25 7.89 -5.60
C GLN A 13 8.53 6.90 -6.53
N TRP A 14 7.21 6.69 -6.37
CA TRP A 14 6.44 5.69 -7.12
C TRP A 14 6.96 4.25 -6.94
N VAL A 15 7.51 3.97 -5.76
CA VAL A 15 8.11 2.70 -5.37
C VAL A 15 7.14 1.93 -4.46
N CYS A 16 6.96 0.64 -4.73
CA CYS A 16 6.16 -0.24 -3.88
C CYS A 16 6.81 -0.41 -2.49
N ASP A 17 6.05 -0.18 -1.41
CA ASP A 17 6.52 -0.33 -0.01
C ASP A 17 6.87 -1.79 0.39
N ILE A 18 6.51 -2.77 -0.45
CA ILE A 18 6.76 -4.19 -0.22
C ILE A 18 7.91 -4.69 -1.09
N CYS A 19 7.72 -4.72 -2.42
CA CYS A 19 8.66 -5.35 -3.34
C CYS A 19 9.64 -4.38 -4.00
N GLU A 20 9.58 -3.08 -3.64
CA GLU A 20 10.51 -2.04 -4.10
C GLU A 20 10.52 -1.84 -5.63
N ILE A 21 9.57 -2.42 -6.35
CA ILE A 21 9.44 -2.18 -7.79
C ILE A 21 8.96 -0.75 -8.02
N LYS A 22 9.53 -0.13 -9.05
CA LYS A 22 9.06 1.12 -9.63
C LYS A 22 8.46 0.84 -11.00
N PHE A 23 7.17 1.16 -11.16
CA PHE A 23 6.44 0.86 -12.41
C PHE A 23 7.06 1.55 -13.62
N LEU A 24 7.58 2.77 -13.44
CA LEU A 24 8.25 3.51 -14.49
C LEU A 24 9.45 2.73 -15.04
N ASP A 25 10.27 2.18 -14.16
CA ASP A 25 11.51 1.53 -14.55
C ASP A 25 11.24 0.17 -15.25
N LYS A 26 10.14 -0.51 -14.89
CA LYS A 26 9.76 -1.81 -15.47
C LYS A 26 8.88 -1.71 -16.71
N TYR A 27 7.98 -0.73 -16.76
CA TYR A 27 6.90 -0.63 -17.76
C TYR A 27 6.84 0.72 -18.49
N GLY A 28 7.70 1.68 -18.16
CA GLY A 28 7.73 3.00 -18.81
C GLY A 28 6.54 3.90 -18.49
N LYS A 29 5.76 3.59 -17.44
CA LYS A 29 4.57 4.35 -17.02
C LYS A 29 4.56 4.55 -15.51
N ASN A 30 4.18 5.74 -15.04
CA ASN A 30 3.93 5.98 -13.62
C ASN A 30 2.62 5.31 -13.21
N TYR A 31 2.69 4.39 -12.25
CA TYR A 31 1.53 3.74 -11.68
C TYR A 31 1.82 3.22 -10.27
N ILE A 32 0.95 3.52 -9.32
CA ILE A 32 0.96 2.94 -7.99
C ILE A 32 -0.42 3.06 -7.34
N GLU A 33 -0.76 2.12 -6.46
CA GLU A 33 -2.04 2.06 -5.75
C GLU A 33 -1.85 2.50 -4.30
N ALA A 34 -2.80 3.27 -3.78
CA ALA A 34 -2.81 3.66 -2.38
C ALA A 34 -3.67 2.67 -1.59
N HIS A 35 -3.10 2.10 -0.53
CA HIS A 35 -3.73 1.14 0.36
C HIS A 35 -3.86 1.74 1.77
N HIS A 36 -5.05 1.72 2.37
CA HIS A 36 -5.21 2.12 3.77
C HIS A 36 -4.61 1.07 4.70
N LYS A 37 -3.62 1.45 5.52
CA LYS A 37 -2.97 0.56 6.49
C LYS A 37 -3.89 0.10 7.61
N ILE A 38 -4.82 0.97 7.97
CA ILE A 38 -5.86 0.73 8.96
C ILE A 38 -7.19 0.60 8.21
N PRO A 39 -8.00 -0.44 8.48
CA PRO A 39 -9.28 -0.62 7.79
C PRO A 39 -10.20 0.57 8.01
N ILE A 40 -10.78 1.12 6.94
CA ILE A 40 -11.62 2.34 6.99
C ILE A 40 -12.77 2.21 8.00
N HIS A 41 -13.35 1.03 8.18
CA HIS A 41 -14.45 0.79 9.12
C HIS A 41 -14.05 0.94 10.59
N THR A 42 -12.75 1.02 10.90
CA THR A 42 -12.23 1.25 12.26
C THR A 42 -11.97 2.73 12.56
N PHE A 43 -12.13 3.61 11.57
CA PHE A 43 -12.04 5.04 11.77
C PHE A 43 -13.25 5.53 12.57
N THR A 44 -12.99 6.20 13.69
CA THR A 44 -14.02 6.95 14.42
C THR A 44 -14.37 8.22 13.64
N ASP A 45 -15.51 8.86 13.94
CA ASP A 45 -15.96 10.08 13.25
C ASP A 45 -14.95 11.26 13.33
N GLU A 46 -13.99 11.19 14.25
CA GLU A 46 -12.91 12.17 14.43
C GLU A 46 -11.59 11.81 13.73
N HIS A 47 -11.50 10.64 13.07
CA HIS A 47 -10.24 10.22 12.44
C HIS A 47 -9.95 11.06 11.19
N ARG A 48 -9.11 12.07 11.37
CA ARG A 48 -8.56 12.86 10.26
C ARG A 48 -7.62 11.96 9.45
N ILE A 49 -8.01 11.69 8.21
CA ILE A 49 -7.19 10.92 7.27
C ILE A 49 -5.86 11.65 7.01
N LEU A 50 -4.75 10.98 7.32
CA LEU A 50 -3.38 11.47 7.15
C LEU A 50 -2.68 10.75 5.98
N LYS A 51 -1.60 11.36 5.49
CA LYS A 51 -0.74 10.71 4.47
C LYS A 51 -0.14 9.39 4.98
N THR A 52 0.17 9.32 6.27
CA THR A 52 0.73 8.15 6.95
C THR A 52 -0.24 6.98 7.05
N ASP A 53 -1.53 7.20 6.85
CA ASP A 53 -2.56 6.14 6.86
C ASP A 53 -2.50 5.27 5.60
N PHE A 54 -1.72 5.67 4.60
CA PHE A 54 -1.59 4.97 3.33
C PHE A 54 -0.22 4.31 3.18
N ALA A 55 -0.23 3.14 2.54
CA ALA A 55 0.92 2.55 1.88
C ALA A 55 0.77 2.67 0.36
N LEU A 56 1.88 2.85 -0.34
CA LEU A 56 1.91 2.83 -1.80
C LEU A 56 2.37 1.45 -2.28
N LEU A 57 1.54 0.77 -3.05
CA LEU A 57 1.74 -0.63 -3.45
C LEU A 57 1.57 -0.80 -4.96
N CYS A 58 2.33 -1.72 -5.54
CA CYS A 58 2.04 -2.21 -6.89
C CYS A 58 0.74 -3.05 -6.89
N PRO A 59 0.07 -3.25 -8.05
CA PRO A 59 -1.14 -4.08 -8.14
C PRO A 59 -0.98 -5.47 -7.52
N ASN A 60 0.18 -6.10 -7.74
CA ASN A 60 0.44 -7.45 -7.27
C ASN A 60 0.55 -7.51 -5.74
N CYS A 61 1.36 -6.62 -5.14
CA CYS A 61 1.50 -6.57 -3.69
C CYS A 61 0.21 -6.08 -3.02
N HIS A 62 -0.52 -5.15 -3.64
CA HIS A 62 -1.80 -4.68 -3.11
C HIS A 62 -2.83 -5.81 -3.05
N LYS A 63 -2.95 -6.58 -4.13
CA LYS A 63 -3.80 -7.78 -4.15
C LYS A 63 -3.35 -8.80 -3.11
N ALA A 64 -2.05 -9.08 -3.02
CA ALA A 64 -1.50 -10.02 -2.05
C ALA A 64 -1.81 -9.60 -0.60
N VAL A 65 -1.61 -8.32 -0.25
CA VAL A 65 -1.97 -7.79 1.07
C VAL A 65 -3.43 -8.09 1.37
N HIS A 66 -4.37 -7.71 0.49
CA HIS A 66 -5.80 -7.97 0.74
C HIS A 66 -6.16 -9.46 0.89
N ILE A 67 -5.41 -10.36 0.26
CA ILE A 67 -5.56 -11.81 0.45
C ILE A 67 -5.12 -12.18 1.88
N TYR A 68 -3.93 -11.78 2.31
CA TYR A 68 -3.43 -12.04 3.66
C TYR A 68 -4.29 -11.42 4.77
N LEU A 69 -4.76 -10.18 4.60
CA LEU A 69 -5.66 -9.54 5.57
C LEU A 69 -6.96 -10.34 5.72
N ARG A 70 -7.47 -10.96 4.65
CA ARG A 70 -8.72 -11.72 4.66
C ARG A 70 -8.54 -13.13 5.22
N GLU A 71 -7.53 -13.85 4.73
CA GLU A 71 -7.36 -15.27 5.03
C GLU A 71 -6.73 -15.50 6.40
N GLU A 72 -5.91 -14.55 6.86
CA GLU A 72 -5.12 -14.70 8.08
C GLU A 72 -5.41 -13.61 9.12
N ASN A 73 -6.37 -12.72 8.85
CA ASN A 73 -6.76 -11.61 9.75
C ASN A 73 -5.58 -10.74 10.21
N LEU A 74 -4.59 -10.57 9.34
CA LEU A 74 -3.41 -9.75 9.59
C LEU A 74 -3.73 -8.27 9.47
N GLN A 75 -2.90 -7.45 10.11
CA GLN A 75 -2.77 -6.02 9.81
C GLN A 75 -1.77 -5.78 8.68
N TYR A 76 -1.77 -4.57 8.12
CA TYR A 76 -0.90 -4.22 6.99
C TYR A 76 0.59 -4.52 7.26
N GLU A 77 1.12 -4.12 8.41
CA GLU A 77 2.55 -4.28 8.71
C GLU A 77 2.94 -5.77 8.85
N GLU A 78 2.05 -6.62 9.37
CA GLU A 78 2.26 -8.07 9.44
C GLU A 78 2.27 -8.71 8.05
N ALA A 79 1.28 -8.37 7.22
CA ALA A 79 1.21 -8.82 5.83
C ALA A 79 2.43 -8.35 5.02
N LYS A 80 2.86 -7.10 5.22
CA LYS A 80 4.08 -6.54 4.61
C LYS A 80 5.31 -7.37 4.95
N ILE A 81 5.56 -7.64 6.24
CA ILE A 81 6.72 -8.45 6.67
C ILE A 81 6.66 -9.85 6.03
N LYS A 82 5.49 -10.50 6.06
CA LYS A 82 5.31 -11.84 5.50
C LYS A 82 5.58 -11.89 4.00
N ILE A 83 4.99 -10.98 3.22
CA ILE A 83 5.18 -10.91 1.77
C ILE A 83 6.63 -10.57 1.43
N ARG A 84 7.27 -9.62 2.15
CA ARG A 84 8.69 -9.27 1.94
C ARG A 84 9.59 -10.48 2.16
N ASN A 85 9.33 -11.30 3.16
CA ASN A 85 10.11 -12.51 3.44
C ASN A 85 9.93 -13.58 2.35
N ILE A 86 8.76 -13.68 1.73
CA ILE A 86 8.52 -14.60 0.61
C ILE A 86 9.27 -14.15 -0.65
N LEU A 87 9.26 -12.85 -0.95
CA LEU A 87 9.89 -12.29 -2.15
C LEU A 87 11.43 -12.21 -2.07
N LYS A 88 12.01 -12.25 -0.87
CA LYS A 88 13.46 -12.27 -0.64
C LYS A 88 14.09 -13.67 -0.73
N ARG A 89 13.27 -14.72 -0.88
CA ARG A 89 13.70 -16.09 -1.13
C ARG A 89 13.83 -16.33 -2.62
#